data_AF-A0A8S1C846-F1
#
_entry.id   AF-A0A8S1C846-F1
#
_cell.length_a   1.000
_cell.length_b   1.000
_cell.length_c   1.000
_cell.angle_alpha   90.00
_cell.angle_beta   90.00
_cell.angle_gamma   90.00
#
_symmetry.space_group_name_H-M   'P 1'
#
loop_
_entity.id
_entity.type
_entity.pdbx_description
1 polymer ?
#
loop_
_entity_poly.entity_id
_entity_poly.type
_entity_poly.pdbx_seq_one_letter_code
_entity_poly.pdbx_strand_id
1 'polypeptide(L)'
;MVLAMAVSAVVPASIALPSLVGLLLVLAAVLLVQRVVLPRRRFTLAMARVPGPPALPVLGNSLILTGGQDEFFRLLKDCAREYGEMFVIWVGLRPFVFVQSAEACQPLLNSSQHIDKSYEYRFLNDWVGTGLITSSGSKWHNRRKLLTPSFHNKVMEDFALTSQTSVNTFIEILGKQQGVFDVLPFAKLCTLDIICDTVMGHHMDFQRNSNADYVEAIAEISGIMQRRFITPWLKPDSLFNISPLGMKQRKCVKTIHKYVDNIIEMREKELQKRAHMNGNVDIGCEPLGSKASKHRIALLDLLLEMRKDGLSDEDIREEANTFMFAHA
;
A
#
# COMPACT_ATOMS: atom_id res chain seq x y z
N MET A 1 -3.36 -68.75 55.33
CA MET A 1 -2.11 -68.04 55.65
C MET A 1 -1.36 -67.85 54.34
N VAL A 2 -1.70 -66.84 53.52
CA VAL A 2 -1.36 -65.39 53.64
C VAL A 2 0.15 -65.17 53.65
N LEU A 3 0.70 -64.70 52.52
CA LEU A 3 1.76 -63.67 52.32
C LEU A 3 2.24 -63.81 50.86
N ALA A 4 2.04 -62.83 49.98
CA ALA A 4 2.97 -61.73 49.67
C ALA A 4 3.29 -61.85 48.15
N MET A 5 3.43 -60.83 47.32
CA MET A 5 3.51 -59.40 47.50
C MET A 5 3.21 -58.76 46.15
N ALA A 6 2.44 -57.68 46.15
CA ALA A 6 2.26 -56.82 44.99
C ALA A 6 3.61 -56.17 44.63
N VAL A 7 4.20 -56.56 43.50
CA VAL A 7 5.27 -55.77 42.87
C VAL A 7 4.57 -54.76 41.97
N SER A 8 4.13 -53.67 42.61
CA SER A 8 3.79 -52.44 41.90
C SER A 8 5.11 -51.91 41.32
N ALA A 9 5.32 -52.12 40.02
CA ALA A 9 6.45 -51.57 39.29
C ALA A 9 6.27 -50.05 39.20
N VAL A 10 6.72 -49.35 40.23
CA VAL A 10 6.92 -47.90 40.21
C VAL A 10 8.09 -47.64 39.27
N VAL A 11 7.78 -47.50 37.97
CA VAL A 11 8.72 -46.91 37.02
C VAL A 11 9.03 -45.51 37.55
N PRO A 12 10.30 -45.17 37.85
CA PRO A 12 10.62 -43.88 38.41
C PRO A 12 10.25 -42.79 37.39
N ALA A 13 9.32 -41.91 37.78
CA ALA A 13 8.80 -40.82 36.95
C ALA A 13 9.91 -39.89 36.40
N SER A 14 11.11 -39.93 36.98
CA SER A 14 12.30 -39.18 36.55
C SER A 14 12.92 -39.66 35.23
N ILE A 15 12.74 -40.92 34.82
CA ILE A 15 13.31 -41.46 33.56
C ILE A 15 12.34 -41.26 32.38
N ALA A 16 11.03 -41.16 32.64
CA ALA A 16 10.01 -40.99 31.61
C ALA A 16 9.96 -39.57 31.00
N LEU A 17 10.30 -38.54 31.78
CA LEU A 17 10.35 -37.14 31.32
C LEU A 17 11.37 -36.89 30.19
N PRO A 18 12.66 -37.28 30.31
CA PRO A 18 13.65 -37.02 29.25
C PRO A 18 13.33 -37.76 27.94
N SER A 19 12.71 -38.95 28.00
CA SER A 19 12.25 -39.66 26.80
C SER A 19 11.07 -38.97 26.11
N LEU A 20 10.16 -38.37 26.87
CA LEU A 20 9.01 -37.64 26.31
C LEU A 20 9.45 -36.32 25.65
N VAL A 21 10.37 -35.59 26.28
CA VAL A 21 10.96 -34.37 25.70
C VAL A 21 11.70 -34.68 24.42
N GLY A 22 12.47 -35.77 24.38
CA GLY A 22 13.16 -36.23 23.17
C GLY A 22 12.17 -36.55 22.03
N LEU A 23 11.09 -37.28 22.33
CA LEU A 23 10.06 -37.61 21.34
C LEU A 23 9.35 -36.35 20.81
N LEU A 24 9.04 -35.39 21.69
CA LEU A 24 8.44 -34.11 21.31
C LEU A 24 9.38 -33.27 20.44
N LEU A 25 10.68 -33.25 20.73
CA LEU A 25 11.68 -32.56 19.90
C LEU A 25 11.82 -33.21 18.51
N VAL A 26 11.81 -34.54 18.44
CA VAL A 26 11.83 -35.26 17.16
C VAL A 26 10.55 -35.00 16.38
N LEU A 27 9.38 -35.05 17.02
CA LEU A 27 8.11 -34.72 16.39
C LEU A 27 8.10 -33.27 15.88
N ALA A 28 8.58 -32.32 16.69
CA ALA A 28 8.72 -30.93 16.29
C ALA A 28 9.68 -30.76 15.11
N ALA A 29 10.81 -31.47 15.09
CA ALA A 29 11.76 -31.46 13.98
C ALA A 29 11.16 -32.07 12.70
N VAL A 30 10.43 -33.18 12.81
CA VAL A 30 9.72 -33.80 11.67
C VAL A 30 8.65 -32.85 11.14
N LEU A 31 7.86 -32.23 12.02
CA LEU A 31 6.88 -31.22 11.63
C LEU A 31 7.53 -30.00 10.99
N LEU A 32 8.67 -29.52 11.49
CA LEU A 32 9.44 -28.44 10.89
C LEU A 32 9.92 -28.81 9.48
N VAL A 33 10.48 -30.02 9.30
CA VAL A 33 10.94 -30.49 8.00
C VAL A 33 9.76 -30.61 7.03
N GLN A 34 8.65 -31.20 7.45
CA GLN A 34 7.47 -31.40 6.59
C GLN A 34 6.75 -30.12 6.24
N ARG A 35 6.57 -29.20 7.21
CA ARG A 35 5.78 -27.98 7.03
C ARG A 35 6.60 -26.81 6.48
N VAL A 36 7.91 -26.78 6.70
CA VAL A 36 8.76 -25.64 6.32
C VAL A 36 9.80 -26.04 5.29
N VAL A 37 10.66 -27.03 5.60
CA VAL A 37 11.84 -27.33 4.76
C VAL A 37 11.46 -27.95 3.41
N LEU A 38 10.58 -28.96 3.39
CA LEU A 38 10.18 -29.63 2.15
C LEU A 38 9.44 -28.71 1.17
N PRO A 39 8.40 -27.94 1.59
CA PRO A 39 7.75 -26.97 0.70
C PRO A 39 8.74 -25.91 0.20
N ARG A 40 9.60 -25.41 1.09
CA ARG A 40 10.62 -24.41 0.72
C ARG A 40 11.61 -24.94 -0.31
N ARG A 41 12.08 -26.18 -0.15
CA ARG A 41 12.98 -26.83 -1.10
C ARG A 41 12.31 -27.04 -2.45
N ARG A 42 11.07 -27.56 -2.47
CA ARG A 42 10.29 -27.74 -3.71
C ARG A 42 10.11 -26.41 -4.45
N PHE A 43 9.76 -25.35 -3.71
CA PHE A 43 9.59 -24.02 -4.25
C PHE A 43 10.90 -23.45 -4.83
N THR A 44 12.01 -23.59 -4.12
CA THR A 44 13.33 -23.11 -4.59
C THR A 44 13.79 -23.87 -5.84
N LEU A 45 13.55 -25.17 -5.91
CA LEU A 45 13.84 -25.98 -7.10
C LEU A 45 12.97 -25.60 -8.30
N ALA A 46 11.70 -25.24 -8.07
CA ALA A 46 10.83 -24.73 -9.15
C ALA A 46 11.35 -23.39 -9.69
N MET A 47 11.79 -22.49 -8.80
CA MET A 47 12.37 -21.20 -9.19
C MET A 47 13.76 -21.31 -9.84
N ALA A 48 14.50 -22.39 -9.59
CA ALA A 48 15.80 -22.62 -10.23
C ALA A 48 15.72 -22.79 -11.77
N ARG A 49 14.51 -22.99 -12.31
CA ARG A 49 14.25 -23.03 -13.76
C ARG A 49 14.11 -21.64 -14.38
N VAL A 50 13.88 -20.61 -13.57
CA VAL A 50 13.78 -19.23 -14.03
C VAL A 50 15.17 -18.61 -13.99
N PRO A 51 15.68 -18.06 -15.11
CA PRO A 51 17.01 -17.46 -15.13
C PRO A 51 17.06 -16.21 -14.25
N GLY A 52 18.23 -15.84 -13.76
CA GLY A 52 18.40 -14.66 -12.92
C GLY A 52 19.79 -14.57 -12.30
N PRO A 53 20.13 -13.43 -11.70
CA PRO A 53 21.43 -13.22 -11.08
C PRO A 53 21.68 -14.21 -9.93
N PRO A 54 22.94 -14.64 -9.72
CA PRO A 54 23.28 -15.57 -8.66
C PRO A 54 22.87 -15.02 -7.29
N ALA A 55 22.03 -15.79 -6.58
CA ALA A 55 21.42 -15.39 -5.32
C ALA A 55 22.12 -16.07 -4.13
N LEU A 56 22.43 -15.31 -3.08
CA LEU A 56 22.95 -15.84 -1.84
C LEU A 56 21.85 -16.59 -1.06
N PRO A 57 22.16 -17.67 -0.30
CA PRO A 57 21.14 -18.53 0.31
C PRO A 57 20.12 -17.82 1.22
N VAL A 58 20.56 -16.81 1.99
CA VAL A 58 19.73 -16.06 2.94
C VAL A 58 19.44 -14.64 2.46
N LEU A 59 20.45 -13.97 1.89
CA LEU A 59 20.35 -12.58 1.45
C LEU A 59 19.79 -12.42 0.04
N GLY A 60 19.70 -13.50 -0.75
CA GLY A 60 19.30 -13.42 -2.14
C GLY A 60 20.25 -12.51 -2.94
N ASN A 61 19.67 -11.61 -3.71
CA ASN A 61 20.36 -10.57 -4.49
C ASN A 61 20.41 -9.21 -3.75
N SER A 62 20.20 -9.18 -2.43
CA SER A 62 20.15 -7.90 -1.69
C SER A 62 21.42 -7.04 -1.78
N LEU A 63 22.57 -7.63 -2.11
CA LEU A 63 23.83 -6.89 -2.32
C LEU A 63 23.86 -6.10 -3.64
N ILE A 64 23.16 -6.55 -4.68
CA ILE A 64 23.05 -5.81 -5.95
C ILE A 64 21.82 -4.90 -5.97
N LEU A 65 20.90 -5.11 -5.02
CA LEU A 65 19.74 -4.24 -4.77
C LEU A 65 20.10 -3.03 -3.90
N THR A 66 21.39 -2.75 -3.72
CA THR A 66 21.85 -1.56 -3.00
C THR A 66 21.81 -0.37 -3.95
N GLY A 67 20.89 0.55 -3.74
CA GLY A 67 20.83 1.75 -4.57
C GLY A 67 19.54 2.54 -4.48
N GLY A 68 19.51 3.64 -5.23
CA GLY A 68 18.32 4.47 -5.45
C GLY A 68 17.34 3.86 -6.46
N GLN A 69 16.23 4.58 -6.75
CA GLN A 69 15.24 4.17 -7.76
C GLN A 69 15.86 3.95 -9.14
N ASP A 70 16.74 4.86 -9.57
CA ASP A 70 17.37 4.80 -10.89
C ASP A 70 18.33 3.62 -11.04
N GLU A 71 19.03 3.25 -9.96
CA GLU A 71 19.92 2.09 -9.95
C GLU A 71 19.13 0.79 -9.98
N PHE A 72 18.04 0.72 -9.21
CA PHE A 72 17.14 -0.43 -9.27
C PHE A 72 16.52 -0.60 -10.66
N PHE A 73 16.04 0.49 -11.28
CA PHE A 73 15.48 0.42 -12.63
C PHE A 73 16.54 0.02 -13.67
N ARG A 74 17.77 0.53 -13.58
CA ARG A 74 18.89 0.09 -14.43
C ARG A 74 19.17 -1.39 -14.27
N LEU A 75 19.24 -1.89 -13.03
CA LEU A 75 19.41 -3.31 -12.74
C LEU A 75 18.33 -4.16 -13.42
N LEU A 76 17.05 -3.74 -13.36
CA LEU A 76 15.97 -4.48 -14.04
C LEU A 76 16.17 -4.56 -15.55
N LYS A 77 16.64 -3.47 -16.19
CA LYS A 77 16.95 -3.48 -17.63
C LYS A 77 18.14 -4.37 -17.96
N ASP A 78 19.18 -4.35 -17.13
CA ASP A 78 20.37 -5.17 -17.36
C ASP A 78 20.05 -6.66 -17.18
N CYS A 79 19.28 -7.01 -16.16
CA CYS A 79 18.74 -8.37 -16.00
C CYS A 79 17.88 -8.79 -17.20
N ALA A 80 17.04 -7.91 -17.73
CA ALA A 80 16.23 -8.22 -18.91
C ALA A 80 17.07 -8.53 -20.16
N ARG A 81 18.17 -7.79 -20.34
CA ARG A 81 19.10 -8.01 -21.45
C ARG A 81 19.88 -9.31 -21.29
N GLU A 82 20.26 -9.66 -20.06
CA GLU A 82 21.09 -10.83 -19.76
C GLU A 82 20.27 -12.13 -19.68
N TYR A 83 19.11 -12.11 -19.02
CA TYR A 83 18.31 -13.29 -18.70
C TYR A 83 17.03 -13.43 -19.56
N GLY A 84 16.72 -12.43 -20.39
CA GLY A 84 15.57 -12.43 -21.29
C GLY A 84 14.29 -11.85 -20.69
N GLU A 85 13.16 -12.16 -21.32
CA GLU A 85 11.84 -11.56 -21.03
C GLU A 85 11.21 -12.02 -19.70
N MET A 86 11.78 -13.05 -19.07
CA MET A 86 11.36 -13.55 -17.76
C MET A 86 12.57 -13.92 -16.93
N PHE A 87 12.72 -13.30 -15.76
CA PHE A 87 13.82 -13.55 -14.84
C PHE A 87 13.40 -13.43 -13.38
N VAL A 88 14.19 -13.99 -12.47
CA VAL A 88 13.93 -13.95 -11.03
C VAL A 88 15.00 -13.14 -10.29
N ILE A 89 14.56 -12.26 -9.39
CA ILE A 89 15.43 -11.60 -8.41
C ILE A 89 14.96 -12.00 -7.01
N TRP A 90 15.90 -12.45 -6.17
CA TRP A 90 15.64 -12.82 -4.79
C TRP A 90 15.88 -11.63 -3.86
N VAL A 91 14.90 -11.27 -3.04
CA VAL A 91 15.08 -10.32 -1.93
C VAL A 91 15.05 -11.10 -0.63
N GLY A 92 16.23 -11.40 -0.10
CA GLY A 92 16.37 -12.39 0.96
C GLY A 92 15.85 -13.75 0.50
N LEU A 93 14.87 -14.28 1.21
CA LEU A 93 14.24 -15.56 0.89
C LEU A 93 13.05 -15.45 -0.08
N ARG A 94 12.65 -14.25 -0.52
CA ARG A 94 11.46 -14.07 -1.37
C ARG A 94 11.87 -13.84 -2.83
N PRO A 95 11.43 -14.68 -3.79
CA PRO A 95 11.67 -14.45 -5.21
C PRO A 95 10.65 -13.48 -5.80
N PHE A 96 11.12 -12.63 -6.69
CA PHE A 96 10.31 -11.77 -7.54
C PHE A 96 10.57 -12.16 -8.98
N VAL A 97 9.55 -12.71 -9.62
CA VAL A 97 9.61 -13.06 -11.04
C VAL A 97 9.16 -11.82 -11.83
N PHE A 98 10.06 -11.31 -12.65
CA PHE A 98 9.80 -10.22 -13.57
C PHE A 98 9.40 -10.83 -14.91
N VAL A 99 8.33 -10.30 -15.50
CA VAL A 99 7.78 -10.76 -16.78
C VAL A 99 7.60 -9.52 -17.65
N GLN A 100 8.14 -9.56 -18.88
CA GLN A 100 8.18 -8.41 -19.78
C GLN A 100 7.46 -8.64 -21.12
N SER A 101 7.23 -9.89 -21.52
CA SER A 101 6.45 -10.22 -22.71
C SER A 101 4.97 -9.92 -22.49
N ALA A 102 4.29 -9.33 -23.48
CA ALA A 102 2.86 -9.07 -23.42
C ALA A 102 2.05 -10.37 -23.28
N GLU A 103 2.49 -11.43 -23.96
CA GLU A 103 1.87 -12.76 -24.01
C GLU A 103 1.82 -13.42 -22.63
N ALA A 104 2.89 -13.29 -21.83
CA ALA A 104 2.93 -13.83 -20.46
C ALA A 104 2.26 -12.90 -19.42
N CYS A 105 2.26 -11.59 -19.64
CA CYS A 105 1.57 -10.63 -18.77
C CYS A 105 0.04 -10.70 -18.90
N GLN A 106 -0.48 -10.89 -20.11
CA GLN A 106 -1.92 -10.91 -20.38
C GLN A 106 -2.73 -11.90 -19.50
N PRO A 107 -2.36 -13.19 -19.37
CA PRO A 107 -3.12 -14.13 -18.53
C PRO A 107 -3.04 -13.78 -17.04
N LEU A 108 -1.96 -13.16 -16.57
CA LEU A 108 -1.83 -12.70 -15.19
C LEU A 108 -2.75 -11.51 -14.91
N LEU A 109 -2.74 -10.51 -15.79
CA LEU A 109 -3.52 -9.28 -15.63
C LEU A 109 -5.03 -9.51 -15.85
N ASN A 110 -5.41 -10.50 -16.65
CA ASN A 110 -6.82 -10.88 -16.86
C ASN A 110 -7.35 -11.88 -15.82
N SER A 111 -6.50 -12.36 -14.90
CA SER A 111 -6.92 -13.36 -13.92
C SER A 111 -7.84 -12.74 -12.87
N SER A 112 -8.99 -13.37 -12.63
CA SER A 112 -9.86 -13.08 -11.49
C SER A 112 -9.44 -13.82 -10.20
N GLN A 113 -8.47 -14.74 -10.30
CA GLN A 113 -7.97 -15.53 -9.17
C GLN A 113 -6.68 -14.95 -8.58
N HIS A 114 -5.78 -14.45 -9.43
CA HIS A 114 -4.48 -13.90 -9.01
C HIS A 114 -4.52 -12.38 -8.84
N ILE A 115 -5.48 -11.91 -8.04
CA ILE A 115 -5.70 -10.46 -7.80
C ILE A 115 -5.02 -9.95 -6.53
N ASP A 116 -4.57 -10.86 -5.67
CA ASP A 116 -3.97 -10.51 -4.38
C ASP A 116 -2.60 -9.84 -4.57
N LYS A 117 -2.38 -8.80 -3.77
CA LYS A 117 -1.10 -8.09 -3.74
C LYS A 117 -0.03 -8.91 -3.02
N SER A 118 1.23 -8.64 -3.35
CA SER A 118 2.34 -9.24 -2.65
C SER A 118 2.37 -8.82 -1.18
N TYR A 119 3.01 -9.63 -0.34
CA TYR A 119 3.18 -9.35 1.09
C TYR A 119 3.78 -7.96 1.36
N GLU A 120 4.61 -7.48 0.44
CA GLU A 120 5.29 -6.19 0.53
C GLU A 120 4.32 -4.99 0.55
N TYR A 121 3.10 -5.13 0.03
CA TYR A 121 2.06 -4.08 0.14
C TYR A 121 1.66 -3.83 1.60
N ARG A 122 1.84 -4.79 2.50
CA ARG A 122 1.58 -4.61 3.93
C ARG A 122 2.41 -3.49 4.55
N PHE A 123 3.57 -3.15 3.97
CA PHE A 123 4.39 -2.06 4.47
C PHE A 123 3.71 -0.70 4.31
N LEU A 124 2.75 -0.58 3.38
CA LEU A 124 1.95 0.63 3.17
C LEU A 124 0.78 0.74 4.17
N ASN A 125 0.43 -0.32 4.90
CA ASN A 125 -0.76 -0.34 5.74
C ASN A 125 -0.72 0.74 6.85
N ASP A 126 0.45 1.04 7.40
CA ASP A 126 0.55 2.10 8.41
C ASP A 126 0.19 3.48 7.82
N TRP A 127 0.38 3.67 6.51
CA TRP A 127 0.08 4.92 5.81
C TRP A 127 -1.34 4.94 5.22
N VAL A 128 -1.66 4.01 4.33
CA VAL A 128 -2.92 4.01 3.55
C VAL A 128 -3.94 2.97 4.05
N GLY A 129 -3.61 2.23 5.10
CA GLY A 129 -4.45 1.17 5.66
C GLY A 129 -4.71 0.05 4.66
N THR A 130 -5.92 -0.50 4.76
CA THR A 130 -6.46 -1.56 3.90
C THR A 130 -7.47 -1.02 2.89
N GLY A 131 -7.15 0.12 2.26
CA GLY A 131 -7.94 0.74 1.19
C GLY A 131 -7.82 0.02 -0.16
N LEU A 132 -8.21 0.69 -1.25
CA LEU A 132 -8.29 0.08 -2.59
C LEU A 132 -6.97 -0.56 -3.10
N ILE A 133 -5.81 0.01 -2.75
CA ILE A 133 -4.51 -0.45 -3.27
C ILE A 133 -3.97 -1.68 -2.53
N THR A 134 -4.32 -1.84 -1.25
CA THR A 134 -3.75 -2.85 -0.34
C THR A 134 -4.74 -3.94 0.07
N SER A 135 -6.04 -3.71 -0.08
CA SER A 135 -7.08 -4.71 0.22
C SER A 135 -7.14 -5.84 -0.81
N SER A 136 -7.74 -6.96 -0.38
CA SER A 136 -7.96 -8.19 -1.14
C SER A 136 -9.40 -8.68 -0.99
N GLY A 137 -9.81 -9.62 -1.85
CA GLY A 137 -11.08 -10.34 -1.73
C GLY A 137 -12.32 -9.44 -1.79
N SER A 138 -13.29 -9.71 -0.90
CA SER A 138 -14.58 -9.00 -0.89
C SER A 138 -14.45 -7.51 -0.54
N LYS A 139 -13.53 -7.14 0.37
CA LYS A 139 -13.28 -5.73 0.70
C LYS A 139 -12.85 -4.97 -0.56
N TRP A 140 -11.84 -5.48 -1.27
CA TRP A 140 -11.38 -4.87 -2.53
C TRP A 140 -12.50 -4.75 -3.57
N HIS A 141 -13.29 -5.82 -3.77
CA HIS A 141 -14.35 -5.82 -4.77
C HIS A 141 -15.44 -4.78 -4.46
N ASN A 142 -15.83 -4.67 -3.19
CA ASN A 142 -16.79 -3.67 -2.74
C ASN A 142 -16.26 -2.24 -2.93
N ARG A 143 -15.00 -1.97 -2.52
CA ARG A 143 -14.35 -0.65 -2.71
C ARG A 143 -14.23 -0.30 -4.19
N ARG A 144 -13.79 -1.23 -5.03
CA ARG A 144 -13.64 -1.00 -6.47
C ARG A 144 -14.97 -0.69 -7.14
N LYS A 145 -16.02 -1.48 -6.83
CA LYS A 145 -17.38 -1.24 -7.34
C LYS A 145 -17.88 0.14 -6.94
N LEU A 146 -17.60 0.55 -5.70
CA LEU A 146 -17.99 1.83 -5.16
C LEU A 146 -17.29 3.02 -5.85
N LEU A 147 -15.97 2.94 -6.02
CA LEU A 147 -15.17 4.09 -6.46
C LEU A 147 -15.18 4.28 -7.98
N THR A 148 -15.44 3.22 -8.76
CA THR A 148 -15.38 3.26 -10.23
C THR A 148 -16.28 4.34 -10.88
N PRO A 149 -17.54 4.57 -10.43
CA PRO A 149 -18.40 5.61 -10.99
C PRO A 149 -17.82 7.03 -10.90
N SER A 150 -17.01 7.31 -9.87
CA SER A 150 -16.35 8.62 -9.70
C SER A 150 -15.27 8.91 -10.74
N PHE A 151 -14.89 7.90 -11.53
CA PHE A 151 -13.95 8.02 -12.64
C PHE A 151 -14.62 7.91 -14.02
N HIS A 152 -15.95 8.04 -14.08
CA HIS A 152 -16.68 8.06 -15.35
C HIS A 152 -16.43 9.38 -16.11
N ASN A 153 -16.43 9.34 -17.45
CA ASN A 153 -16.02 10.44 -18.34
C ASN A 153 -16.60 11.82 -17.96
N LYS A 154 -17.88 11.88 -17.60
CA LYS A 154 -18.56 13.14 -17.21
C LYS A 154 -17.94 13.79 -15.96
N VAL A 155 -17.52 12.98 -14.98
CA VAL A 155 -16.85 13.48 -13.77
C VAL A 155 -15.44 13.98 -14.12
N MET A 156 -14.76 13.31 -15.06
CA MET A 156 -13.44 13.74 -15.53
C MET A 156 -13.47 15.10 -16.24
N GLU A 157 -14.54 15.40 -16.99
CA GLU A 157 -14.75 16.73 -17.59
C GLU A 157 -14.84 17.83 -16.53
N ASP A 158 -15.56 17.57 -15.42
CA ASP A 158 -15.62 18.49 -14.29
C ASP A 158 -14.26 18.64 -13.60
N PHE A 159 -13.47 17.57 -13.50
CA PHE A 159 -12.11 17.62 -12.95
C PHE A 159 -11.17 18.48 -13.79
N ALA A 160 -11.28 18.43 -15.12
CA ALA A 160 -10.48 19.27 -16.01
C ALA A 160 -10.76 20.77 -15.76
N LEU A 161 -12.04 21.14 -15.58
CA LEU A 161 -12.42 22.52 -15.24
C LEU A 161 -11.89 22.94 -13.87
N THR A 162 -11.96 22.05 -12.87
CA THR A 162 -11.45 22.32 -11.52
C THR A 162 -9.93 22.47 -11.50
N SER A 163 -9.22 21.72 -12.35
CA SER A 163 -7.76 21.75 -12.45
C SER A 163 -7.22 23.05 -13.03
N GLN A 164 -8.05 23.83 -13.73
CA GLN A 164 -7.62 25.01 -14.46
C GLN A 164 -6.97 26.07 -13.57
N THR A 165 -7.48 26.27 -12.35
CA THR A 165 -6.89 27.21 -11.38
C THR A 165 -5.47 26.78 -11.02
N SER A 166 -5.28 25.52 -10.65
CA SER A 166 -3.99 24.96 -10.24
C SER A 166 -2.98 24.97 -11.39
N VAL A 167 -3.43 24.70 -12.63
CA VAL A 167 -2.60 24.80 -13.84
C VAL A 167 -2.21 26.26 -14.16
N ASN A 168 -3.12 27.22 -13.98
CA ASN A 168 -2.80 28.62 -14.20
C ASN A 168 -1.75 29.11 -13.20
N THR A 169 -1.87 28.73 -11.92
CA THR A 169 -0.86 28.99 -10.89
C THR A 169 0.48 28.36 -11.26
N PHE A 170 0.48 27.12 -11.75
CA PHE A 170 1.67 26.44 -12.22
C PHE A 170 2.38 27.21 -13.34
N ILE A 171 1.64 27.63 -14.38
CA ILE A 171 2.18 28.43 -15.49
C ILE A 171 2.75 29.76 -14.98
N GLU A 172 2.07 30.42 -14.04
CA GLU A 172 2.54 31.68 -13.44
C GLU A 172 3.88 31.49 -12.70
N ILE A 173 4.01 30.41 -11.92
CA ILE A 173 5.24 30.11 -11.17
C ILE A 173 6.39 29.74 -12.11
N LEU A 174 6.11 28.95 -13.15
CA LEU A 174 7.08 28.59 -14.17
C LEU A 174 7.55 29.81 -14.95
N GLY A 175 6.65 30.76 -15.27
CA GLY A 175 6.98 32.00 -15.97
C GLY A 175 7.95 32.91 -15.21
N LYS A 176 8.13 32.70 -13.90
CA LYS A 176 9.10 33.43 -13.06
C LYS A 176 10.48 32.76 -13.04
N GLN A 177 10.60 31.52 -13.48
CA GLN A 177 11.88 30.80 -13.53
C GLN A 177 12.72 31.30 -14.71
N GLN A 178 14.05 31.30 -14.56
CA GLN A 178 14.98 31.72 -15.61
C GLN A 178 15.98 30.61 -15.92
N GLY A 179 16.35 30.49 -17.20
CA GLY A 179 17.32 29.50 -17.65
C GLY A 179 16.78 28.06 -17.65
N VAL A 180 17.69 27.10 -17.53
CA VAL A 180 17.37 25.67 -17.43
C VAL A 180 17.14 25.31 -15.97
N PHE A 181 15.98 24.73 -15.66
CA PHE A 181 15.62 24.31 -14.30
C PHE A 181 14.85 22.99 -14.32
N ASP A 182 14.79 22.31 -13.17
CA ASP A 182 14.01 21.08 -13.00
C ASP A 182 12.53 21.41 -12.74
N VAL A 183 11.65 20.94 -13.62
CA VAL A 183 10.20 21.16 -13.54
C VAL A 183 9.52 20.20 -12.56
N LEU A 184 10.15 19.06 -12.23
CA LEU A 184 9.51 17.98 -11.49
C LEU A 184 8.98 18.40 -10.11
N PRO A 185 9.70 19.19 -9.29
CA PRO A 185 9.19 19.65 -8.00
C PRO A 185 7.91 20.49 -8.15
N PHE A 186 7.87 21.39 -9.13
CA PHE A 186 6.71 22.23 -9.40
C PHE A 186 5.52 21.40 -9.90
N ALA A 187 5.78 20.43 -10.79
CA ALA A 187 4.75 19.56 -11.34
C ALA A 187 4.09 18.72 -10.23
N LYS A 188 4.88 18.19 -9.29
CA LYS A 188 4.36 17.45 -8.12
C LYS A 188 3.43 18.30 -7.25
N LEU A 189 3.81 19.56 -6.97
CA LEU A 189 2.96 20.46 -6.20
C LEU A 189 1.66 20.79 -6.94
N CYS A 190 1.72 21.00 -8.27
CA CYS A 190 0.54 21.19 -9.08
C CYS A 190 -0.38 19.96 -9.07
N THR A 191 0.16 18.75 -9.15
CA THR A 191 -0.61 17.50 -9.06
C THR A 191 -1.28 17.35 -7.70
N LEU A 192 -0.58 17.69 -6.61
CA LEU A 192 -1.15 17.69 -5.27
C LEU A 192 -2.30 18.69 -5.11
N ASP A 193 -2.20 19.88 -5.70
CA ASP A 193 -3.31 20.84 -5.70
C ASP A 193 -4.51 20.30 -6.48
N ILE A 194 -4.27 19.77 -7.70
CA ILE A 194 -5.33 19.21 -8.54
C ILE A 194 -6.06 18.06 -7.83
N ILE A 195 -5.33 17.13 -7.19
CA ILE A 195 -5.98 15.98 -6.53
C ILE A 195 -6.75 16.43 -5.28
N CYS A 196 -6.25 17.40 -4.51
CA CYS A 196 -6.98 17.98 -3.39
C CYS A 196 -8.26 18.70 -3.83
N ASP A 197 -8.21 19.44 -4.94
CA ASP A 197 -9.39 20.13 -5.46
C ASP A 197 -10.43 19.16 -6.03
N THR A 198 -9.99 18.13 -6.76
CA THR A 198 -10.88 17.22 -7.50
C THR A 198 -11.42 16.07 -6.64
N VAL A 199 -10.55 15.43 -5.86
CA VAL A 199 -10.88 14.22 -5.08
C VAL A 199 -11.31 14.60 -3.66
N MET A 200 -10.56 15.49 -3.01
CA MET A 200 -10.86 15.90 -1.62
C MET A 200 -11.87 17.06 -1.54
N GLY A 201 -12.07 17.79 -2.65
CA GLY A 201 -13.00 18.90 -2.72
C GLY A 201 -12.57 20.13 -1.91
N HIS A 202 -11.27 20.25 -1.59
CA HIS A 202 -10.72 21.32 -0.75
C HIS A 202 -9.39 21.83 -1.31
N HIS A 203 -9.28 23.15 -1.48
CA HIS A 203 -8.12 23.81 -2.07
C HIS A 203 -7.02 24.09 -1.04
N MET A 204 -5.81 23.60 -1.32
CA MET A 204 -4.68 23.60 -0.37
C MET A 204 -3.51 24.53 -0.77
N ASP A 205 -3.49 25.04 -2.00
CA ASP A 205 -2.49 25.98 -2.54
C ASP A 205 -1.02 25.59 -2.22
N PHE A 206 -0.68 24.31 -2.39
CA PHE A 206 0.66 23.75 -2.18
C PHE A 206 1.73 24.39 -3.05
N GLN A 207 1.36 24.90 -4.22
CA GLN A 207 2.28 25.58 -5.13
C GLN A 207 2.82 26.91 -4.60
N ARG A 208 2.04 27.64 -3.80
CA ARG A 208 2.46 28.95 -3.25
C ARG A 208 2.85 28.86 -1.78
N ASN A 209 2.10 28.11 -0.99
CA ASN A 209 2.24 28.02 0.46
C ASN A 209 2.64 26.60 0.87
N SER A 210 3.57 25.99 0.12
CA SER A 210 3.98 24.60 0.27
C SER A 210 3.97 24.20 1.73
N ASN A 211 2.99 23.38 2.12
CA ASN A 211 2.91 22.76 3.43
C ASN A 211 4.09 21.79 3.52
N ALA A 212 5.27 22.35 3.80
CA ALA A 212 6.56 21.68 3.64
C ALA A 212 6.57 20.38 4.43
N ASP A 213 6.03 20.40 5.65
CA ASP A 213 5.90 19.23 6.52
C ASP A 213 5.13 18.06 5.87
N TYR A 214 4.05 18.34 5.11
CA TYR A 214 3.25 17.31 4.45
C TYR A 214 3.97 16.73 3.22
N VAL A 215 4.46 17.62 2.36
CA VAL A 215 5.15 17.24 1.11
C VAL A 215 6.45 16.49 1.43
N GLU A 216 7.20 16.95 2.43
CA GLU A 216 8.41 16.29 2.93
C GLU A 216 8.05 14.93 3.55
N ALA A 217 7.01 14.84 4.38
CA ALA A 217 6.59 13.56 4.96
C ALA A 217 6.24 12.51 3.90
N ILE A 218 5.59 12.91 2.80
CA ILE A 218 5.29 12.05 1.64
C ILE A 218 6.57 11.59 0.93
N ALA A 219 7.50 12.51 0.66
CA ALA A 219 8.75 12.16 -0.01
C ALA A 219 9.58 11.20 0.85
N GLU A 220 9.64 11.46 2.16
CA GLU A 220 10.37 10.64 3.13
C GLU A 220 9.78 9.24 3.27
N ILE A 221 8.45 9.10 3.42
CA ILE A 221 7.82 7.79 3.58
C ILE A 221 7.99 6.93 2.33
N SER A 222 7.88 7.51 1.12
CA SER A 222 8.12 6.79 -0.14
C SER A 222 9.54 6.21 -0.20
N GLY A 223 10.55 6.97 0.22
CA GLY A 223 11.93 6.49 0.32
C GLY A 223 12.11 5.38 1.38
N ILE A 224 11.48 5.53 2.55
CA ILE A 224 11.52 4.50 3.61
C ILE A 224 10.86 3.20 3.14
N MET A 225 9.72 3.29 2.46
CA MET A 225 9.00 2.14 1.89
C MET A 225 9.85 1.37 0.90
N GLN A 226 10.45 2.09 -0.05
CA GLN A 226 11.36 1.48 -1.01
C GLN A 226 12.54 0.80 -0.32
N ARG A 227 13.17 1.46 0.67
CA ARG A 227 14.29 0.88 1.41
C ARG A 227 13.88 -0.39 2.16
N ARG A 228 12.69 -0.38 2.77
CA ARG A 228 12.12 -1.54 3.47
C ARG A 228 11.81 -2.69 2.51
N PHE A 229 11.38 -2.39 1.29
CA PHE A 229 11.11 -3.39 0.25
C PHE A 229 12.36 -4.20 -0.11
N ILE A 230 13.48 -3.52 -0.39
CA ILE A 230 14.73 -4.15 -0.88
C ILE A 230 15.62 -4.73 0.21
N THR A 231 15.37 -4.40 1.49
CA THR A 231 16.26 -4.74 2.62
C THR A 231 15.66 -5.86 3.49
N PRO A 232 16.17 -7.11 3.43
CA PRO A 232 15.53 -8.25 4.08
C PRO A 232 15.37 -8.14 5.60
N TRP A 233 16.38 -7.60 6.30
CA TRP A 233 16.36 -7.47 7.76
C TRP A 233 15.42 -6.36 8.27
N LEU A 234 14.95 -5.48 7.39
CA LEU A 234 13.93 -4.47 7.71
C LEU A 234 12.49 -4.95 7.39
N LYS A 235 12.32 -6.15 6.82
CA LYS A 235 10.97 -6.70 6.54
C LYS A 235 10.20 -7.02 7.83
N PRO A 236 10.78 -7.69 8.84
CA PRO A 236 10.04 -8.01 10.06
C PRO A 236 9.57 -6.75 10.80
N ASP A 237 8.26 -6.66 11.06
CA ASP A 237 7.65 -5.48 11.69
C ASP A 237 8.33 -5.11 13.01
N SER A 238 8.63 -6.09 13.86
CA SER A 238 9.25 -5.87 15.17
C SER A 238 10.62 -5.20 15.05
N LEU A 239 11.48 -5.66 14.13
CA LEU A 239 12.81 -5.09 13.91
C LEU A 239 12.74 -3.71 13.25
N PHE A 240 11.79 -3.54 12.32
CA PHE A 240 11.60 -2.27 11.66
C PHE A 240 11.10 -1.19 12.63
N ASN A 241 10.14 -1.55 13.49
CA ASN A 241 9.49 -0.68 14.46
C ASN A 241 10.42 -0.09 15.53
N ILE A 242 11.53 -0.78 15.83
CA ILE A 242 12.58 -0.30 16.74
C ILE A 242 13.70 0.46 16.01
N SER A 243 13.76 0.37 14.68
CA SER A 243 14.80 1.01 13.88
C SER A 243 14.56 2.53 13.76
N PRO A 244 15.62 3.32 13.50
CA PRO A 244 15.48 4.75 13.22
C PRO A 244 14.54 5.04 12.04
N LEU A 245 14.54 4.18 11.02
CA LEU A 245 13.65 4.30 9.86
C LEU A 245 12.19 4.07 10.24
N GLY A 246 11.89 3.12 11.13
CA GLY A 246 10.54 2.89 11.63
C GLY A 246 10.02 4.04 12.49
N MET A 247 10.87 4.62 13.35
CA MET A 247 10.52 5.83 14.10
C MET A 247 10.22 7.01 13.17
N LYS A 248 11.06 7.20 12.13
CA LYS A 248 10.86 8.24 11.11
C LYS A 248 9.54 8.03 10.35
N GLN A 249 9.27 6.80 9.89
CA GLN A 249 8.00 6.45 9.24
C GLN A 249 6.79 6.83 10.10
N ARG A 250 6.79 6.48 11.39
CA ARG A 250 5.68 6.82 12.29
C ARG A 250 5.44 8.32 12.39
N LYS A 251 6.51 9.13 12.41
CA LYS A 251 6.40 10.58 12.40
C LYS A 251 5.76 11.08 11.10
N CYS A 252 6.24 10.60 9.95
CA CYS A 252 5.69 10.96 8.63
C CYS A 252 4.21 10.57 8.52
N VAL A 253 3.86 9.33 8.88
CA VAL A 253 2.48 8.81 8.90
C VAL A 253 1.60 9.69 9.78
N LYS A 254 2.04 10.03 10.99
CA LYS A 254 1.28 10.88 11.90
C LYS A 254 1.02 12.27 11.33
N THR A 255 2.02 12.86 10.67
CA THR A 255 1.85 14.14 9.96
C THR A 255 0.80 13.98 8.84
N ILE A 256 0.96 12.98 7.97
CA ILE A 256 0.05 12.76 6.84
C ILE A 256 -1.38 12.51 7.30
N HIS A 257 -1.60 11.64 8.29
CA HIS A 257 -2.92 11.36 8.84
C HIS A 257 -3.56 12.61 9.43
N LYS A 258 -2.81 13.39 10.22
CA LYS A 258 -3.31 14.67 10.77
C LYS A 258 -3.77 15.62 9.65
N TYR A 259 -3.01 15.69 8.56
CA TYR A 259 -3.38 16.54 7.41
C TYR A 259 -4.67 16.06 6.74
N VAL A 260 -4.78 14.76 6.46
CA VAL A 260 -5.98 14.19 5.82
C VAL A 260 -7.20 14.31 6.72
N ASP A 261 -7.06 14.05 8.03
CA ASP A 261 -8.13 14.21 9.01
C ASP A 261 -8.66 15.64 9.06
N ASN A 262 -7.76 16.63 9.06
CA ASN A 262 -8.16 18.04 9.02
C ASN A 262 -8.97 18.37 7.76
N ILE A 263 -8.57 17.84 6.59
CA ILE A 263 -9.30 18.07 5.33
C ILE A 263 -10.69 17.43 5.39
N ILE A 264 -10.79 16.19 5.90
CA ILE A 264 -12.07 15.50 6.09
C ILE A 264 -12.98 16.32 7.01
N GLU A 265 -12.49 16.73 8.19
CA GLU A 265 -13.27 17.55 9.13
C GLU A 265 -13.71 18.89 8.56
N MET A 266 -12.83 19.57 7.81
CA MET A 266 -13.16 20.83 7.15
C MET A 266 -14.28 20.64 6.12
N ARG A 267 -14.16 19.60 5.29
CA ARG A 267 -15.16 19.29 4.26
C ARG A 267 -16.51 18.92 4.88
N GLU A 268 -16.51 18.13 5.94
CA GLU A 268 -17.74 17.81 6.69
C GLU A 268 -18.45 19.05 7.21
N LYS A 269 -17.71 19.98 7.83
CA LYS A 269 -18.26 21.25 8.34
C LYS A 269 -18.85 22.10 7.21
N GLU A 270 -18.22 22.12 6.04
CA GLU A 270 -18.76 22.81 4.87
C GLU A 270 -20.08 22.20 4.39
N LEU A 271 -20.15 20.87 4.28
CA LEU A 271 -21.36 20.17 3.87
C LEU A 271 -22.50 20.37 4.86
N GLN A 272 -22.22 20.34 6.17
CA GLN A 272 -23.21 20.64 7.22
C GLN A 272 -23.73 22.07 7.12
N LYS A 273 -22.84 23.06 6.95
CA LYS A 273 -23.24 24.47 6.77
C LYS A 273 -24.13 24.65 5.54
N ARG A 274 -23.82 23.95 4.44
CA ARG A 274 -24.65 23.96 3.22
C ARG A 274 -26.01 23.31 3.45
N ALA A 275 -26.06 22.17 4.14
CA ALA A 275 -27.31 21.51 4.50
C ALA A 275 -28.19 22.42 5.38
N HIS A 276 -27.60 23.14 6.34
CA HIS A 276 -28.31 24.12 7.16
C HIS A 276 -28.78 25.35 6.36
N MET A 277 -28.00 25.85 5.40
CA MET A 277 -28.40 26.95 4.52
C MET A 277 -29.49 26.55 3.51
N ASN A 278 -29.48 25.30 3.05
CA ASN A 278 -30.46 24.77 2.08
C ASN A 278 -31.72 24.19 2.75
N GLY A 279 -31.78 24.11 4.09
CA GLY A 279 -32.91 23.61 4.88
C GLY A 279 -34.22 24.41 4.76
N ASN A 280 -34.32 25.35 3.81
CA ASN A 280 -35.56 26.00 3.38
C ASN A 280 -36.11 25.47 2.04
N VAL A 281 -35.50 24.44 1.45
CA VAL A 281 -36.04 23.75 0.28
C VAL A 281 -36.00 22.25 0.54
N ASP A 282 -37.18 21.67 0.71
CA ASP A 282 -37.42 20.24 0.82
C ASP A 282 -36.98 19.56 -0.49
N ILE A 283 -35.94 18.74 -0.43
CA ILE A 283 -35.58 17.82 -1.52
C ILE A 283 -35.52 16.43 -0.90
N GLY A 284 -36.65 15.73 -1.03
CA GLY A 284 -36.74 14.29 -0.80
C GLY A 284 -35.74 13.53 -1.67
N CYS A 285 -35.38 12.35 -1.19
CA CYS A 285 -34.49 11.39 -1.85
C CYS A 285 -34.79 11.28 -3.36
N GLU A 286 -33.97 11.92 -4.17
CA GLU A 286 -33.89 11.65 -5.60
C GLU A 286 -32.67 10.76 -5.87
N PRO A 287 -32.84 9.64 -6.59
CA PRO A 287 -31.75 8.73 -6.90
C PRO A 287 -30.72 9.41 -7.82
N LEU A 288 -29.45 9.01 -7.70
CA LEU A 288 -28.35 9.45 -8.55
C LEU A 288 -28.80 9.57 -10.02
N GLY A 289 -28.97 10.80 -10.50
CA GLY A 289 -29.27 11.07 -11.91
C GLY A 289 -30.28 12.17 -12.21
N SER A 290 -31.05 12.67 -11.24
CA SER A 290 -32.02 13.74 -11.51
C SER A 290 -31.53 15.14 -11.12
N LYS A 291 -31.93 16.08 -11.96
CA LYS A 291 -31.41 17.43 -12.12
C LYS A 291 -31.87 18.34 -10.96
N ALA A 292 -31.16 18.36 -9.83
CA ALA A 292 -31.38 19.39 -8.80
C ALA A 292 -30.17 19.64 -7.87
N SER A 293 -28.95 19.72 -8.41
CA SER A 293 -27.87 20.59 -7.90
C SER A 293 -26.75 20.60 -8.92
N LYS A 294 -26.43 21.78 -9.43
CA LYS A 294 -25.36 22.00 -10.42
C LYS A 294 -23.96 21.94 -9.78
N HIS A 295 -23.80 21.16 -8.71
CA HIS A 295 -22.61 21.18 -7.87
C HIS A 295 -21.83 19.87 -7.97
N ARG A 296 -20.55 20.01 -8.26
CA ARG A 296 -19.59 18.94 -8.53
C ARG A 296 -19.41 18.10 -7.27
N ILE A 297 -19.66 16.79 -7.37
CA ILE A 297 -19.49 15.85 -6.25
C ILE A 297 -18.03 15.44 -6.25
N ALA A 298 -17.26 15.88 -5.25
CA ALA A 298 -15.91 15.37 -5.03
C ALA A 298 -16.00 13.91 -4.58
N LEU A 299 -14.94 13.12 -4.79
CA LEU A 299 -14.95 11.73 -4.35
C LEU A 299 -15.16 11.62 -2.83
N LEU A 300 -14.57 12.54 -2.06
CA LEU A 300 -14.78 12.59 -0.61
C LEU A 300 -16.25 12.81 -0.23
N ASP A 301 -17.01 13.57 -1.03
CA ASP A 301 -18.44 13.78 -0.77
C ASP A 301 -19.22 12.45 -0.88
N LEU A 302 -18.91 11.63 -1.89
CA LEU A 302 -19.48 10.28 -2.04
C LEU A 302 -19.12 9.38 -0.83
N LEU A 303 -17.87 9.41 -0.39
CA LEU A 303 -17.42 8.63 0.77
C LEU A 303 -18.14 9.07 2.06
N LEU A 304 -18.36 10.37 2.23
CA LEU A 304 -19.06 10.94 3.38
C LEU A 304 -20.57 10.64 3.36
N GLU A 305 -21.22 10.66 2.20
CA GLU A 305 -22.63 10.28 2.07
C GLU A 305 -22.85 8.82 2.47
N MET A 306 -21.95 7.93 2.05
CA MET A 306 -22.01 6.51 2.33
C MET A 306 -21.61 6.10 3.73
N ARG A 307 -21.15 7.04 4.55
CA ARG A 307 -21.08 6.86 6.00
C ARG A 307 -22.45 6.45 6.57
N LYS A 308 -23.55 6.94 5.96
CA LYS A 308 -24.92 6.55 6.32
C LYS A 308 -25.23 5.08 6.05
N ASP A 309 -24.51 4.46 5.11
CA ASP A 309 -24.66 3.06 4.73
C ASP A 309 -23.67 2.12 5.46
N GLY A 310 -22.98 2.62 6.49
CA GLY A 310 -22.14 1.82 7.39
C GLY A 310 -20.63 1.89 7.13
N LEU A 311 -20.13 2.87 6.37
CA LEU A 311 -18.70 3.12 6.22
C LEU A 311 -18.10 3.73 7.50
N SER A 312 -16.98 3.19 7.99
CA SER A 312 -16.29 3.76 9.15
C SER A 312 -15.42 4.98 8.76
N ASP A 313 -15.10 5.82 9.74
CA ASP A 313 -14.21 6.97 9.55
C ASP A 313 -12.80 6.53 9.14
N GLU A 314 -12.36 5.38 9.66
CA GLU A 314 -11.11 4.75 9.27
C GLU A 314 -11.14 4.38 7.78
N ASP A 315 -12.21 3.77 7.29
CA ASP A 315 -12.34 3.43 5.87
C ASP A 315 -12.33 4.67 4.95
N ILE A 316 -12.94 5.79 5.37
CA ILE A 316 -12.91 7.04 4.60
C ILE A 316 -11.49 7.58 4.53
N ARG A 317 -10.78 7.59 5.66
CA ARG A 317 -9.37 7.98 5.74
C ARG A 317 -8.48 7.07 4.91
N GLU A 318 -8.70 5.75 4.93
CA GLU A 318 -7.96 4.77 4.13
C GLU A 318 -8.04 5.12 2.64
N GLU A 319 -9.26 5.35 2.13
CA GLU A 319 -9.44 5.69 0.72
C GLU A 319 -8.86 7.08 0.39
N ALA A 320 -9.08 8.10 1.22
CA ALA A 320 -8.49 9.42 1.04
C ALA A 320 -6.96 9.37 0.97
N ASN A 321 -6.31 8.68 1.92
CA ASN A 321 -4.86 8.47 1.89
C ASN A 321 -4.41 7.67 0.67
N THR A 322 -5.19 6.68 0.23
CA THR A 322 -4.90 5.87 -0.96
C THR A 322 -4.87 6.74 -2.22
N PHE A 323 -5.84 7.64 -2.40
CA PHE A 323 -5.86 8.54 -3.54
C PHE A 323 -4.75 9.59 -3.49
N MET A 324 -4.48 10.16 -2.32
CA MET A 324 -3.36 11.09 -2.15
C MET A 324 -2.02 10.40 -2.44
N PHE A 325 -1.79 9.19 -1.92
CA PHE A 325 -0.59 8.40 -2.17
C PHE A 325 -0.38 8.09 -3.66
N ALA A 326 -1.44 7.70 -4.37
CA ALA A 326 -1.34 7.32 -5.77
C ALA A 326 -0.93 8.47 -6.71
N HIS A 327 -1.05 9.73 -6.26
CA HIS A 327 -0.82 10.94 -7.07
C HIS A 327 0.28 11.85 -6.50
N ALA A 328 0.99 11.40 -5.46
CA ALA A 328 2.06 12.13 -4.80
C ALA A 328 3.46 11.74 -5.34
#